data_AF-A0A1J5FU58-F1
#
_entry.id   AF-A0A1J5FU58-F1
#
_cell.length_a   1.000
_cell.length_b   1.000
_cell.length_c   1.000
_cell.angle_alpha   90.00
_cell.angle_beta   90.00
_cell.angle_gamma   90.00
#
_symmetry.space_group_name_H-M   'P 1'
#
loop_
_entity.id
_entity.type
_entity.pdbx_description
1 polymer ?
#
loop_
_entity_poly.entity_id
_entity_poly.type
_entity_poly.pdbx_seq_one_letter_code
_entity_poly.pdbx_strand_id
1 'polypeptide(L)'
;MIEFDVTGKERVKRRYFIKKSFVLSAGAVISAPLISNKLQAFAHSPATPSAKPDPLSWKSEDINIAWVGHATVLINFYGTFILTDPILFDRVGIYLWGLIIGPNRHTHPALTIDEIPKPDLVLLSHAHMDHMDYKTLLALTEKFPGQLDCLTAYNTRDVIEELNWKSLLEIDWNEEIGIHDIHIRAIEVKHFGWRFPWEHDRSRGYFDDGRSYNAYLLEKKKK
;
A
#
# COMPACT_ATOMS: atom_id res chain seq x y z
N MET A 1 9.58 28.41 11.65
CA MET A 1 8.46 28.65 10.73
C MET A 1 7.47 27.52 10.96
N ILE A 2 6.38 27.81 11.67
CA ILE A 2 5.36 26.85 12.09
C ILE A 2 4.22 27.01 11.07
N GLU A 3 3.89 25.95 10.33
CA GLU A 3 2.66 25.88 9.53
C GLU A 3 1.59 25.17 10.35
N PHE A 4 0.39 25.76 10.36
CA PHE A 4 -0.81 25.21 10.98
C PHE A 4 -1.69 24.58 9.89
N ASP A 5 -2.21 23.39 10.17
CA ASP A 5 -3.21 22.71 9.36
C ASP A 5 -4.63 23.05 9.90
N VAL A 6 -5.64 23.00 9.02
CA VAL A 6 -7.03 23.48 9.15
C VAL A 6 -7.83 22.77 10.27
N THR A 7 -7.25 21.82 10.99
CA THR A 7 -7.93 21.05 12.07
C THR A 7 -7.46 21.39 13.49
N GLY A 8 -6.54 22.34 13.69
CA GLY A 8 -6.24 22.90 15.01
C GLY A 8 -5.68 21.92 16.06
N LYS A 9 -5.24 20.72 15.67
CA LYS A 9 -4.57 19.75 16.55
C LYS A 9 -3.06 19.84 16.37
N GLU A 10 -2.32 20.09 17.46
CA GLU A 10 -0.87 19.95 17.48
C GLU A 10 -0.47 18.50 17.15
N ARG A 11 0.03 18.27 15.93
CA ARG A 11 0.68 17.00 15.58
C ARG A 11 2.09 17.00 16.17
N VAL A 12 2.33 16.11 17.15
CA VAL A 12 3.68 15.73 17.57
C VAL A 12 4.45 15.26 16.33
N LYS A 13 5.54 15.95 15.99
CA LYS A 13 6.47 15.53 14.93
C LYS A 13 7.15 14.21 15.33
N ARG A 14 6.49 13.08 15.11
CA ARG A 14 7.08 11.73 15.26
C ARG A 14 8.02 11.43 14.10
N ARG A 15 9.13 12.17 14.01
CA ARG A 15 10.32 11.74 13.27
C ARG A 15 10.95 10.59 14.05
N TYR A 16 10.43 9.37 13.95
CA TYR A 16 11.01 8.26 14.71
C TYR A 16 10.71 6.87 14.13
N PHE A 17 11.20 6.55 12.92
CA PHE A 17 11.27 5.12 12.52
C PHE A 17 12.41 4.68 11.59
N ILE A 18 13.51 5.44 11.44
CA ILE A 18 14.67 4.99 10.63
C ILE A 18 15.88 4.52 11.48
N LYS A 19 15.85 4.59 12.82
CA LYS A 19 17.05 4.29 13.65
C LYS A 19 16.93 3.19 14.72
N LYS A 20 15.96 2.27 14.64
CA LYS A 20 15.92 1.09 15.52
C LYS A 20 15.84 -0.26 14.80
N SER A 21 16.54 -0.38 13.69
CA SER A 21 17.12 -1.66 13.23
C SER A 21 18.63 -1.65 13.50
N PHE A 22 19.01 -1.40 14.75
CA PHE A 22 20.38 -1.59 15.23
C PHE A 22 20.31 -2.44 16.49
N VAL A 23 21.09 -3.53 16.47
CA VAL A 23 21.22 -4.58 17.48
C VAL A 23 20.11 -5.66 17.42
N LEU A 24 20.17 -6.51 16.40
CA LEU A 24 19.99 -7.94 16.62
C LEU A 24 21.39 -8.56 16.55
N SER A 25 21.82 -8.98 17.73
CA SER A 25 23.13 -9.48 18.11
C SER A 25 23.68 -10.51 17.14
N ALA A 26 25.00 -10.50 16.96
CA ALA A 26 25.81 -11.48 16.25
C ALA A 26 25.78 -12.89 16.89
N GLY A 27 24.60 -13.50 17.00
CA GLY A 27 24.36 -14.72 17.79
C GLY A 27 23.62 -15.86 17.08
N ALA A 28 23.39 -15.80 15.76
CA ALA A 28 22.71 -16.86 15.00
C ALA A 28 23.54 -17.39 13.81
N VAL A 29 24.86 -17.34 13.88
CA VAL A 29 25.76 -17.84 12.82
C VAL A 29 26.02 -19.35 12.92
N ILE A 30 25.47 -20.06 13.92
CA ILE A 30 25.72 -21.50 14.09
C ILE A 30 24.43 -22.31 13.91
N SER A 31 24.04 -22.52 12.65
CA SER A 31 23.35 -23.73 12.13
C SER A 31 22.95 -23.58 10.66
N ALA A 32 23.86 -23.04 9.83
CA ALA A 32 23.61 -22.76 8.41
C ALA A 32 23.60 -23.94 7.40
N PRO A 33 23.88 -25.24 7.71
CA PRO A 33 23.75 -26.29 6.68
C PRO A 33 22.50 -27.18 6.77
N LEU A 34 21.66 -27.08 7.82
CA LEU A 34 20.53 -28.02 8.01
C LEU A 34 19.15 -27.48 7.59
N ILE A 35 19.05 -26.19 7.23
CA ILE A 35 17.78 -25.55 6.83
C ILE A 35 17.68 -25.35 5.30
N SER A 36 18.79 -25.45 4.53
CA SER A 36 18.78 -25.12 3.10
C SER A 36 17.95 -26.09 2.25
N ASN A 37 17.94 -27.39 2.58
CA ASN A 37 17.26 -28.39 1.76
C ASN A 37 15.73 -28.39 1.91
N LYS A 38 15.18 -27.85 3.01
CA LYS A 38 13.72 -27.74 3.19
C LYS A 38 13.14 -26.44 2.62
N LEU A 39 13.92 -25.38 2.49
CA LEU A 39 13.47 -24.11 1.90
C LEU A 39 13.40 -24.16 0.37
N GLN A 40 14.25 -24.94 -0.29
CA GLN A 40 14.17 -25.13 -1.76
C GLN A 40 12.95 -25.95 -2.21
N ALA A 41 12.40 -26.80 -1.35
CA ALA A 41 11.30 -27.70 -1.70
C ALA A 41 9.91 -27.03 -1.77
N PHE A 42 9.78 -25.74 -1.44
CA PHE A 42 8.51 -25.01 -1.45
C PHE A 42 8.43 -23.85 -2.46
N ALA A 43 9.46 -23.62 -3.26
CA ALA A 43 9.45 -22.58 -4.28
C ALA A 43 8.77 -23.09 -5.56
N HIS A 44 7.44 -23.20 -5.54
CA HIS A 44 6.68 -23.25 -6.79
C HIS A 44 6.77 -21.87 -7.46
N SER A 45 7.18 -21.83 -8.74
CA SER A 45 7.06 -20.61 -9.54
C SER A 45 5.58 -20.20 -9.58
N PRO A 46 5.25 -18.90 -9.42
CA PRO A 46 3.87 -18.47 -9.48
C PRO A 46 3.22 -18.85 -10.80
N ALA A 47 1.96 -19.25 -10.77
CA ALA A 47 1.19 -19.52 -11.97
C ALA A 47 0.97 -18.23 -12.78
N THR A 48 0.83 -18.36 -14.10
CA THR A 48 0.43 -17.25 -14.96
C THR A 48 -1.06 -16.96 -14.79
N PRO A 49 -1.48 -15.69 -14.68
CA PRO A 49 -2.88 -15.29 -14.70
C PRO A 49 -3.62 -15.79 -15.95
N SER A 50 -4.86 -16.24 -15.78
CA SER A 50 -5.71 -16.71 -16.88
C SER A 50 -6.21 -15.59 -17.78
N ALA A 51 -6.20 -14.36 -17.30
CA ALA A 51 -6.63 -13.17 -18.04
C ALA A 51 -5.64 -12.03 -17.78
N LYS A 52 -5.40 -11.23 -18.82
CA LYS A 52 -4.58 -10.03 -18.76
C LYS A 52 -5.41 -8.84 -19.22
N PRO A 53 -5.66 -7.84 -18.37
CA PRO A 53 -6.39 -6.64 -18.79
C PRO A 53 -5.55 -5.83 -19.78
N ASP A 54 -6.23 -5.04 -20.62
CA ASP A 54 -5.60 -4.07 -21.53
C ASP A 54 -6.09 -2.65 -21.18
N PRO A 55 -5.44 -1.96 -20.21
CA PRO A 55 -5.85 -0.63 -19.78
C PRO A 55 -5.73 0.44 -20.85
N LEU A 56 -4.93 0.23 -21.90
CA LEU A 56 -4.77 1.18 -23.00
C LEU A 56 -6.01 1.26 -23.89
N SER A 57 -6.83 0.21 -23.89
CA SER A 57 -8.10 0.17 -24.62
C SER A 57 -9.26 0.86 -23.90
N TRP A 58 -9.07 1.25 -22.64
CA TRP A 58 -10.15 1.78 -21.80
C TRP A 58 -10.49 3.22 -22.16
N LYS A 59 -11.78 3.50 -22.26
CA LYS A 59 -12.30 4.84 -22.54
C LYS A 59 -12.44 5.66 -21.26
N SER A 60 -12.20 6.96 -21.34
CA SER A 60 -12.23 7.85 -20.17
C SER A 60 -13.65 8.14 -19.68
N GLU A 61 -14.68 7.87 -20.47
CA GLU A 61 -16.09 8.00 -20.06
C GLU A 61 -16.65 6.80 -19.30
N ASP A 62 -15.91 5.69 -19.25
CA ASP A 62 -16.34 4.43 -18.66
C ASP A 62 -15.80 4.20 -17.25
N ILE A 63 -16.43 3.27 -16.52
CA ILE A 63 -15.83 2.63 -15.35
C ILE A 63 -15.29 1.28 -15.80
N ASN A 64 -13.97 1.12 -15.75
CA ASN A 64 -13.32 -0.16 -16.02
C ASN A 64 -12.63 -0.64 -14.75
N ILE A 65 -12.74 -1.93 -14.46
CA ILE A 65 -12.17 -2.54 -13.26
C ILE A 65 -11.44 -3.81 -13.68
N ALA A 66 -10.17 -3.92 -13.31
CA ALA A 66 -9.38 -5.12 -13.50
C ALA A 66 -8.74 -5.58 -12.20
N TRP A 67 -8.94 -6.86 -11.89
CA TRP A 67 -8.22 -7.51 -10.80
C TRP A 67 -6.80 -7.85 -11.26
N VAL A 68 -5.81 -7.21 -10.65
CA VAL A 68 -4.39 -7.45 -10.93
C VAL A 68 -3.85 -8.60 -10.08
N GLY A 69 -4.40 -8.79 -8.87
CA GLY A 69 -4.11 -9.92 -7.99
C GLY A 69 -4.10 -9.50 -6.52
N HIS A 70 -4.44 -10.43 -5.61
CA HIS A 70 -4.65 -10.13 -4.19
C HIS A 70 -5.69 -9.01 -4.00
N ALA A 71 -5.39 -7.96 -3.24
CA ALA A 71 -6.20 -6.75 -3.11
C ALA A 71 -5.88 -5.68 -4.18
N THR A 72 -4.97 -5.96 -5.11
CA THR A 72 -4.62 -5.01 -6.16
C THR A 72 -5.67 -5.00 -7.26
N VAL A 73 -6.42 -3.90 -7.31
CA VAL A 73 -7.40 -3.61 -8.36
C VAL A 73 -7.00 -2.31 -9.06
N LEU A 74 -6.89 -2.37 -10.39
CA LEU A 74 -6.74 -1.21 -11.26
C LEU A 74 -8.13 -0.76 -11.72
N ILE A 75 -8.45 0.51 -11.50
CA ILE A 75 -9.75 1.09 -11.81
C ILE A 75 -9.51 2.30 -12.71
N ASN A 76 -10.19 2.39 -13.85
CA ASN A 76 -10.41 3.65 -14.52
C ASN A 76 -11.79 4.15 -14.09
N PHE A 77 -11.82 5.22 -13.32
CA PHE A 77 -13.06 5.82 -12.81
C PHE A 77 -13.30 7.15 -13.52
N TYR A 78 -13.96 7.08 -14.68
CA TYR A 78 -14.21 8.24 -15.53
C TYR A 78 -12.93 9.03 -15.87
N GLY A 79 -11.91 8.32 -16.37
CA GLY A 79 -10.63 8.88 -16.83
C GLY A 79 -9.57 9.02 -15.76
N THR A 80 -9.91 8.79 -14.48
CA THR A 80 -8.97 8.78 -13.36
C THR A 80 -8.53 7.35 -13.08
N PHE A 81 -7.23 7.07 -13.22
CA PHE A 81 -6.69 5.76 -12.88
C PHE A 81 -6.42 5.67 -11.37
N ILE A 82 -7.08 4.70 -10.73
CA ILE A 82 -6.95 4.40 -9.30
C ILE A 82 -6.33 3.01 -9.16
N LEU A 83 -5.32 2.89 -8.31
CA LEU A 83 -4.70 1.63 -7.97
C LEU A 83 -4.85 1.37 -6.47
N THR A 84 -5.50 0.26 -6.12
CA THR A 84 -5.73 -0.13 -4.73
C THR A 84 -4.63 -1.10 -4.27
N ASP A 85 -4.18 -0.98 -3.02
CA ASP A 85 -3.33 -1.93 -2.29
C ASP A 85 -2.31 -2.69 -3.19
N PRO A 86 -1.36 -1.98 -3.82
CA PRO A 86 -0.61 -2.54 -4.95
C PRO A 86 0.47 -3.53 -4.52
N ILE A 87 0.44 -4.73 -5.13
CA ILE A 87 1.46 -5.78 -5.02
C ILE A 87 1.82 -6.32 -6.40
N LEU A 88 2.93 -5.81 -6.93
CA LEU A 88 3.35 -6.09 -8.31
C LEU A 88 4.58 -7.00 -8.40
N PHE A 89 5.09 -7.48 -7.26
CA PHE A 89 6.20 -8.42 -7.20
C PHE A 89 5.77 -9.78 -6.64
N ASP A 90 6.63 -10.78 -6.81
CA ASP A 90 6.33 -12.17 -6.45
C ASP A 90 6.33 -12.45 -4.96
N ARG A 91 6.98 -11.58 -4.16
CA ARG A 91 7.13 -11.77 -2.72
C ARG A 91 6.72 -10.50 -2.00
N VAL A 92 6.03 -10.69 -0.89
CA VAL A 92 5.65 -9.64 0.05
C VAL A 92 6.24 -9.92 1.41
N GLY A 93 6.56 -8.88 2.19
CA GLY A 93 7.11 -9.05 3.53
C GLY A 93 8.05 -7.93 3.96
N ILE A 94 8.93 -8.25 4.91
CA ILE A 94 9.87 -7.28 5.46
C ILE A 94 10.94 -6.98 4.41
N TYR A 95 11.01 -5.71 4.00
CA TYR A 95 12.04 -5.21 3.11
C TYR A 95 13.31 -4.86 3.90
N LEU A 96 14.39 -5.59 3.66
CA LEU A 96 15.67 -5.42 4.30
C LEU A 96 16.77 -5.47 3.24
N TRP A 97 17.43 -4.32 3.01
CA TRP A 97 18.65 -4.26 2.21
C TRP A 97 18.47 -4.80 0.77
N GLY A 98 17.31 -4.53 0.16
CA GLY A 98 16.96 -5.04 -1.17
C GLY A 98 16.37 -6.45 -1.20
N LEU A 99 16.33 -7.16 -0.07
CA LEU A 99 15.71 -8.48 0.06
C LEU A 99 14.34 -8.37 0.73
N ILE A 100 13.42 -9.24 0.32
CA ILE A 100 12.11 -9.39 0.97
C ILE A 100 12.08 -10.72 1.71
N ILE A 101 11.79 -10.66 3.02
CA ILE A 101 11.54 -11.83 3.84
C ILE A 101 10.04 -11.93 4.09
N GLY A 102 9.41 -12.91 3.45
CA GLY A 102 7.97 -13.19 3.58
C GLY A 102 7.47 -14.12 2.49
N PRO A 103 6.14 -14.34 2.39
CA PRO A 103 5.56 -15.33 1.49
C PRO A 103 5.70 -14.96 0.02
N ASN A 104 5.88 -15.98 -0.82
CA ASN A 104 5.72 -15.86 -2.27
C ASN A 104 4.24 -15.96 -2.64
N ARG A 105 3.82 -15.24 -3.67
CA ARG A 105 2.49 -15.37 -4.27
C ARG A 105 2.35 -16.66 -5.05
N HIS A 106 1.12 -17.17 -5.13
CA HIS A 106 0.79 -18.37 -5.91
C HIS A 106 0.60 -18.09 -7.40
N THR A 107 0.24 -16.86 -7.77
CA THR A 107 -0.05 -16.45 -9.16
C THR A 107 0.62 -15.10 -9.39
N HIS A 108 1.33 -14.90 -10.51
CA HIS A 108 1.90 -13.60 -10.89
C HIS A 108 0.82 -12.49 -10.94
N PRO A 109 1.19 -11.22 -10.82
CA PRO A 109 0.23 -10.14 -11.07
C PRO A 109 -0.19 -10.15 -12.56
N ALA A 110 -1.43 -9.79 -12.84
CA ALA A 110 -1.96 -9.72 -14.21
C ALA A 110 -1.27 -8.63 -15.05
N LEU A 111 -0.72 -7.62 -14.40
CA LEU A 111 0.08 -6.55 -15.00
C LEU A 111 1.37 -6.39 -14.20
N THR A 112 2.49 -6.23 -14.90
CA THR A 112 3.76 -5.85 -14.26
C THR A 112 3.80 -4.35 -13.94
N ILE A 113 4.82 -3.92 -13.19
CA ILE A 113 5.08 -2.50 -12.92
C ILE A 113 5.19 -1.67 -14.21
N ASP A 114 5.70 -2.26 -15.30
CA ASP A 114 5.87 -1.59 -16.58
C ASP A 114 4.56 -1.47 -17.37
N GLU A 115 3.65 -2.40 -17.16
CA GLU A 115 2.38 -2.52 -17.87
C GLU A 115 1.23 -1.75 -17.21
N ILE A 116 1.37 -1.41 -15.91
CA ILE A 116 0.40 -0.55 -15.24
C ILE A 116 0.50 0.88 -15.79
N PRO A 117 -0.62 1.47 -16.29
CA PRO A 117 -0.65 2.88 -16.65
C PRO A 117 -0.38 3.72 -15.41
N LYS A 118 0.19 4.92 -15.58
CA LYS A 118 0.47 5.84 -14.46
C LYS A 118 -0.81 6.05 -13.63
N PRO A 119 -0.87 5.58 -12.37
CA PRO A 119 -1.99 5.88 -11.51
C PRO A 119 -2.08 7.39 -11.28
N ASP A 120 -3.28 7.91 -11.14
CA ASP A 120 -3.48 9.26 -10.62
C ASP A 120 -3.57 9.20 -9.09
N LEU A 121 -4.25 8.17 -8.58
CA LEU A 121 -4.47 7.94 -7.15
C LEU A 121 -4.10 6.51 -6.75
N VAL A 122 -3.28 6.37 -5.70
CA VAL A 122 -3.08 5.12 -4.98
C VAL A 122 -3.94 5.13 -3.71
N LEU A 123 -4.75 4.09 -3.50
CA LEU A 123 -5.56 3.91 -2.29
C LEU A 123 -4.97 2.77 -1.46
N LEU A 124 -4.65 3.07 -0.19
CA LEU A 124 -4.06 2.10 0.73
C LEU A 124 -4.98 1.87 1.92
N SER A 125 -5.59 0.70 1.97
CA SER A 125 -6.61 0.37 2.97
C SER A 125 -6.05 0.27 4.39
N HIS A 126 -4.82 -0.23 4.57
CA HIS A 126 -4.16 -0.38 5.88
C HIS A 126 -2.67 -0.73 5.72
N ALA A 127 -1.93 -0.82 6.83
CA ALA A 127 -0.46 -0.92 6.79
C ALA A 127 0.11 -2.35 6.66
N HIS A 128 -0.70 -3.40 6.52
CA HIS A 128 -0.15 -4.75 6.35
C HIS A 128 0.76 -4.83 5.13
N MET A 129 1.75 -5.72 5.18
CA MET A 129 2.71 -5.90 4.10
C MET A 129 2.03 -6.31 2.80
N ASP A 130 0.99 -7.12 2.88
CA ASP A 130 0.16 -7.57 1.76
C ASP A 130 -0.95 -6.58 1.37
N HIS A 131 -0.88 -5.32 1.79
CA HIS A 131 -1.74 -4.25 1.26
C HIS A 131 -0.94 -2.96 0.99
N MET A 132 0.08 -2.71 1.80
CA MET A 132 1.06 -1.64 1.68
C MET A 132 2.45 -2.24 1.40
N ASP A 133 2.62 -2.82 0.21
CA ASP A 133 3.91 -3.41 -0.19
C ASP A 133 4.93 -2.31 -0.52
N TYR A 134 5.91 -2.15 0.37
CA TYR A 134 6.91 -1.09 0.26
C TYR A 134 7.68 -1.14 -1.05
N LYS A 135 8.05 -2.34 -1.51
CA LYS A 135 8.82 -2.49 -2.76
C LYS A 135 8.01 -2.03 -3.97
N THR A 136 6.74 -2.38 -4.03
CA THR A 136 5.83 -1.92 -5.09
C THR A 136 5.67 -0.40 -5.07
N LEU A 137 5.46 0.19 -3.89
CA LEU A 137 5.27 1.64 -3.75
C LEU A 137 6.56 2.42 -4.07
N LEU A 138 7.73 1.92 -3.66
CA LEU A 138 9.03 2.46 -4.05
C LEU A 138 9.20 2.42 -5.57
N ALA A 139 8.97 1.27 -6.21
CA ALA A 139 9.10 1.14 -7.67
C ALA A 139 8.14 2.07 -8.44
N LEU A 140 6.90 2.23 -7.96
CA LEU A 140 5.92 3.16 -8.55
C LEU A 140 6.39 4.61 -8.45
N THR A 141 6.87 5.03 -7.28
CA THR A 141 7.33 6.41 -7.05
C THR A 141 8.69 6.72 -7.69
N GLU A 142 9.52 5.71 -7.95
CA GLU A 142 10.72 5.85 -8.78
C GLU A 142 10.38 5.95 -10.28
N LYS A 143 9.37 5.21 -10.74
CA LYS A 143 8.88 5.28 -12.13
C LYS A 143 8.18 6.60 -12.43
N PHE A 144 7.43 7.15 -11.46
CA PHE A 144 6.64 8.38 -11.60
C PHE A 144 6.92 9.40 -10.48
N PRO A 145 8.16 9.93 -10.41
CA PRO A 145 8.59 10.76 -9.28
C PRO A 145 7.77 12.04 -9.18
N GLY A 146 7.17 12.28 -8.01
CA GLY A 146 6.39 13.49 -7.69
C GLY A 146 5.07 13.61 -8.46
N GLN A 147 4.56 12.51 -9.04
CA GLN A 147 3.38 12.54 -9.91
C GLN A 147 2.16 11.77 -9.39
N LEU A 148 2.34 10.95 -8.34
CA LEU A 148 1.28 10.08 -7.81
C LEU A 148 0.70 10.69 -6.54
N ASP A 149 -0.63 10.83 -6.49
CA ASP A 149 -1.35 11.12 -5.26
C ASP A 149 -1.62 9.81 -4.51
N CYS A 150 -1.49 9.80 -3.19
CA CYS A 150 -1.72 8.63 -2.34
C CYS A 150 -2.62 8.99 -1.18
N LEU A 151 -3.67 8.20 -0.96
CA LEU A 151 -4.57 8.29 0.18
C LEU A 151 -4.48 6.99 0.98
N THR A 152 -4.07 7.10 2.24
CA THR A 152 -3.87 5.96 3.13
C THR A 152 -4.70 6.09 4.40
N ALA A 153 -4.89 4.98 5.10
CA ALA A 153 -5.60 4.97 6.38
C ALA A 153 -4.90 5.82 7.45
N TYR A 154 -5.66 6.37 8.39
CA TYR A 154 -5.14 7.14 9.52
C TYR A 154 -4.00 6.42 10.26
N ASN A 155 -2.93 7.18 10.54
CA ASN A 155 -1.72 6.76 11.22
C ASN A 155 -0.99 5.61 10.51
N THR A 156 -0.92 5.66 9.18
CA THR A 156 -0.16 4.70 8.35
C THR A 156 0.82 5.35 7.39
N ARG A 157 0.81 6.68 7.26
CA ARG A 157 1.71 7.41 6.35
C ARG A 157 3.19 7.21 6.67
N ASP A 158 3.55 7.01 7.92
CA ASP A 158 4.93 6.91 8.41
C ASP A 158 5.70 5.74 7.79
N VAL A 159 4.98 4.76 7.24
CA VAL A 159 5.57 3.60 6.56
C VAL A 159 6.17 3.96 5.20
N ILE A 160 5.69 5.04 4.57
CA ILE A 160 5.98 5.37 3.17
C ILE A 160 6.17 6.88 2.90
N GLU A 161 6.25 7.70 3.95
CA GLU A 161 6.27 9.16 3.81
C GLU A 161 7.54 9.71 3.15
N GLU A 162 8.61 8.93 3.14
CA GLU A 162 9.89 9.27 2.54
C GLU A 162 9.95 9.02 1.02
N LEU A 163 8.94 8.36 0.44
CA LEU A 163 8.88 8.09 -1.00
C LEU A 163 8.46 9.33 -1.80
N ASN A 164 8.73 9.34 -3.11
CA ASN A 164 8.56 10.50 -4.00
C ASN A 164 7.09 10.71 -4.45
N TRP A 165 6.18 10.91 -3.51
CA TRP A 165 4.77 11.21 -3.77
C TRP A 165 4.57 12.63 -4.30
N LYS A 166 3.50 12.85 -5.08
CA LYS A 166 2.97 14.19 -5.34
C LYS A 166 2.26 14.73 -4.10
N SER A 167 1.40 13.89 -3.51
CA SER A 167 0.79 14.11 -2.21
C SER A 167 0.58 12.78 -1.50
N LEU A 168 0.72 12.79 -0.17
CA LEU A 168 0.44 11.65 0.70
C LEU A 168 -0.48 12.12 1.81
N LEU A 169 -1.73 11.66 1.76
CA LEU A 169 -2.81 12.08 2.64
C LEU A 169 -3.27 10.90 3.50
N GLU A 170 -3.70 11.21 4.72
CA GLU A 170 -4.33 10.24 5.62
C GLU A 170 -5.81 10.58 5.76
N ILE A 171 -6.64 9.55 5.94
CA ILE A 171 -8.07 9.69 6.18
C ILE A 171 -8.54 8.65 7.21
N ASP A 172 -9.36 9.07 8.16
CA ASP A 172 -9.96 8.20 9.19
C ASP A 172 -11.44 7.91 8.91
N TRP A 173 -12.03 7.01 9.68
CA TRP A 173 -13.42 6.58 9.50
C TRP A 173 -14.41 7.75 9.53
N ASN A 174 -15.34 7.74 8.57
CA ASN A 174 -16.38 8.75 8.35
C ASN A 174 -15.85 10.12 7.87
N GLU A 175 -14.55 10.28 7.66
CA GLU A 175 -14.01 11.45 6.99
C GLU A 175 -14.20 11.35 5.47
N GLU A 176 -14.25 12.50 4.83
CA GLU A 176 -14.47 12.66 3.40
C GLU A 176 -13.42 13.60 2.79
N ILE A 177 -12.96 13.30 1.58
CA ILE A 177 -12.02 14.13 0.84
C ILE A 177 -12.34 14.16 -0.65
N GLY A 178 -12.12 15.32 -1.29
CA GLY A 178 -12.22 15.48 -2.74
C GLY A 178 -10.85 15.44 -3.41
N ILE A 179 -10.63 14.52 -4.34
CA ILE A 179 -9.41 14.45 -5.16
C ILE A 179 -9.73 13.98 -6.59
N HIS A 180 -9.13 14.61 -7.60
CA HIS A 180 -9.42 14.32 -9.02
C HIS A 180 -10.92 14.36 -9.41
N ASP A 181 -11.70 15.30 -8.85
CA ASP A 181 -13.16 15.36 -8.99
C ASP A 181 -13.91 14.12 -8.45
N ILE A 182 -13.26 13.30 -7.62
CA ILE A 182 -13.83 12.15 -6.92
C ILE A 182 -14.00 12.52 -5.45
N HIS A 183 -15.20 12.32 -4.94
CA HIS A 183 -15.50 12.36 -3.53
C HIS A 183 -15.22 10.98 -2.91
N ILE A 184 -14.36 10.94 -1.90
CA ILE A 184 -13.88 9.71 -1.27
C ILE A 184 -14.24 9.75 0.20
N ARG A 185 -14.99 8.76 0.67
CA ARG A 185 -15.28 8.56 2.10
C ARG A 185 -14.59 7.31 2.61
N ALA A 186 -13.90 7.41 3.74
CA ALA A 186 -13.37 6.25 4.44
C ALA A 186 -14.44 5.64 5.36
N ILE A 187 -14.58 4.32 5.32
CA ILE A 187 -15.60 3.57 6.05
C ILE A 187 -14.91 2.54 6.94
N GLU A 188 -15.38 2.46 8.19
CA GLU A 188 -14.96 1.42 9.13
C GLU A 188 -15.35 0.02 8.62
N VAL A 189 -14.42 -0.92 8.74
CA VAL A 189 -14.64 -2.35 8.43
C VAL A 189 -14.23 -3.23 9.60
N LYS A 190 -14.52 -4.53 9.56
CA LYS A 190 -14.01 -5.47 10.57
C LYS A 190 -12.65 -6.02 10.13
N HIS A 191 -11.56 -5.40 10.60
CA HIS A 191 -10.20 -5.86 10.32
C HIS A 191 -9.22 -5.43 11.43
N PHE A 192 -7.92 -5.56 11.18
CA PHE A 192 -6.81 -4.96 11.92
C PHE A 192 -5.81 -4.41 10.90
N GLY A 193 -5.07 -3.34 11.20
CA GLY A 193 -4.35 -2.56 10.21
C GLY A 193 -2.88 -2.32 10.51
N TRP A 194 -2.31 -3.01 11.50
CA TRP A 194 -0.96 -2.77 11.97
C TRP A 194 0.12 -3.15 10.94
N ARG A 195 1.29 -2.50 10.96
CA ARG A 195 2.45 -2.96 10.17
C ARG A 195 3.19 -4.08 10.90
N PHE A 196 3.31 -3.92 12.21
CA PHE A 196 3.88 -4.92 13.11
C PHE A 196 2.93 -5.23 14.28
N PRO A 197 2.89 -6.49 14.75
CA PRO A 197 1.88 -6.94 15.70
C PRO A 197 1.96 -6.30 17.08
N TRP A 198 2.97 -5.49 17.39
CA TRP A 198 3.10 -4.76 18.67
C TRP A 198 2.68 -3.29 18.58
N GLU A 199 2.30 -2.80 17.40
CA GLU A 199 1.86 -1.42 17.23
C GLU A 199 0.44 -1.19 17.79
N HIS A 200 0.15 0.07 18.14
CA HIS A 200 -1.21 0.48 18.48
C HIS A 200 -2.11 0.33 17.26
N ASP A 201 -3.27 -0.29 17.45
CA ASP A 201 -4.19 -0.63 16.37
C ASP A 201 -5.64 -0.47 16.83
N ARG A 202 -6.52 0.01 15.95
CA ARG A 202 -7.93 0.24 16.28
C ARG A 202 -8.67 -1.03 16.70
N SER A 203 -8.30 -2.20 16.16
CA SER A 203 -8.91 -3.49 16.53
C SER A 203 -8.66 -3.88 17.99
N ARG A 204 -7.69 -3.24 18.64
CA ARG A 204 -7.31 -3.48 20.04
C ARG A 204 -7.79 -2.39 21.00
N GLY A 205 -8.62 -1.47 20.51
CA GLY A 205 -9.21 -0.39 21.32
C GLY A 205 -8.38 0.89 21.40
N TYR A 206 -7.30 1.02 20.64
CA TYR A 206 -6.50 2.26 20.58
C TYR A 206 -7.16 3.29 19.64
N PHE A 207 -8.34 3.79 20.01
CA PHE A 207 -9.15 4.67 19.13
C PHE A 207 -8.58 6.09 18.93
N ASP A 208 -7.62 6.54 19.73
CA ASP A 208 -7.06 7.89 19.56
C ASP A 208 -5.80 7.91 18.69
N ASP A 209 -4.98 6.87 18.77
CA ASP A 209 -3.65 6.83 18.13
C ASP A 209 -3.29 5.50 17.46
N GLY A 210 -4.21 4.54 17.43
CA GLY A 210 -4.02 3.27 16.74
C GLY A 210 -4.11 3.44 15.23
N ARG A 211 -3.29 2.65 14.51
CA ARG A 211 -3.39 2.51 13.05
C ARG A 211 -4.81 2.06 12.69
N SER A 212 -5.41 2.76 11.74
CA SER A 212 -6.75 2.44 11.24
C SER A 212 -6.69 1.53 10.00
N TYR A 213 -7.87 1.16 9.51
CA TYR A 213 -8.06 0.34 8.31
C TYR A 213 -9.38 0.73 7.65
N ASN A 214 -9.37 0.95 6.35
CA ASN A 214 -10.46 1.60 5.63
C ASN A 214 -11.00 0.73 4.49
N ALA A 215 -12.32 0.75 4.31
CA ALA A 215 -12.90 0.68 2.97
C ALA A 215 -13.09 2.08 2.42
N TYR A 216 -13.08 2.22 1.09
CA TYR A 216 -13.29 3.51 0.42
C TYR A 216 -14.59 3.48 -0.39
N LEU A 217 -15.44 4.47 -0.15
CA LEU A 217 -16.56 4.79 -1.05
C LEU A 217 -16.12 5.89 -2.01
N LEU A 218 -16.23 5.63 -3.31
CA LEU A 218 -15.88 6.56 -4.37
C LEU A 218 -17.14 7.07 -5.07
N GLU A 219 -17.32 8.38 -5.12
CA GLU A 219 -18.47 9.02 -5.76
C GLU A 219 -18.00 10.13 -6.71
N LYS A 220 -18.57 10.17 -7.91
CA LYS A 220 -18.35 11.27 -8.86
C LYS A 220 -19.70 11.74 -9.36
N LYS A 221 -19.99 13.04 -9.18
CA LYS A 221 -21.22 13.63 -9.72
C LYS A 221 -21.04 13.75 -11.23
N LYS A 222 -21.95 13.14 -12.00
CA LYS A 222 -22.01 13.37 -13.45
C LYS A 222 -22.31 14.85 -13.68
N LYS A 223 -21.48 15.50 -14.50
CA LYS A 223 -21.76 16.82 -15.06
C LYS A 223 -22.84 16.70 -16.14
#